data_AF-W4FX98-F1
#
_entry.id   AF-W4FX98-F1
#
_cell.length_a   1.000
_cell.length_b   1.000
_cell.length_c   1.000
_cell.angle_alpha   90.00
_cell.angle_beta   90.00
_cell.angle_gamma   90.00
#
_symmetry.space_group_name_H-M   'P 1'
#
loop_
_entity.id
_entity.type
_entity.pdbx_description
1 polymer ?
#
loop_
_entity_poly.entity_id
_entity_poly.type
_entity_poly.pdbx_seq_one_letter_code
_entity_poly.pdbx_strand_id
1 'polypeptide(L)'
;MSGISEEDYGDITNYIRTERPRSLTKEERLDILRLHAQLRRDNARQVSATIAHLLGRSERIVQEVWSTYMRTKAVVAVLPPSNTQQRPTRITRTHAISSMVRQYIRQRSLTRARTVAKDVMALLVEAGVIQCNTQDRGSSASCLRIVQIYLEKLGFKRGKRRGKATYSVSSGYAAARDIYVQKMNNLDANAPVVYMDENYIHDHYTRHQDSLFDPTDDAPLKEKHKGRRMCFIAGIMAGRASGANSKDIALDIFEGGKKSKDDPKDYHAIQRRFNSQMSKVRKAVEWSFGRLKILWLFVFDSKKM
;
A
#
# COMPACT_ATOMS: atom_id res chain seq x y z
N MET A 1 -64.43 -1.63 -33.43
CA MET A 1 -63.16 -1.65 -32.66
C MET A 1 -63.22 -2.90 -31.80
N SER A 2 -62.38 -3.89 -32.11
CA SER A 2 -62.23 -5.08 -31.29
C SER A 2 -61.68 -4.67 -29.92
N GLY A 3 -62.34 -5.11 -28.84
CA GLY A 3 -61.78 -4.99 -27.50
C GLY A 3 -60.49 -5.79 -27.39
N ILE A 4 -59.56 -5.34 -26.55
CA ILE A 4 -58.31 -6.06 -26.31
C ILE A 4 -58.60 -7.26 -25.39
N SER A 5 -57.87 -8.37 -25.53
CA SER A 5 -58.03 -9.50 -24.62
C SER A 5 -57.46 -9.17 -23.23
N GLU A 6 -57.96 -9.82 -22.18
CA GLU A 6 -57.43 -9.64 -20.80
C GLU A 6 -55.96 -10.05 -20.69
N GLU A 7 -55.53 -11.02 -21.49
CA GLU A 7 -54.13 -11.45 -21.57
C GLU A 7 -53.24 -10.35 -22.16
N ASP A 8 -53.66 -9.76 -23.29
CA ASP A 8 -52.97 -8.61 -23.89
C ASP A 8 -52.93 -7.40 -22.96
N TYR A 9 -54.01 -7.13 -22.20
CA TYR A 9 -54.05 -6.08 -21.19
C TYR A 9 -53.00 -6.31 -20.09
N GLY A 10 -52.92 -7.55 -19.59
CA GLY A 10 -51.94 -7.96 -18.58
C GLY A 10 -50.50 -7.79 -19.06
N ASP A 11 -50.20 -8.19 -20.29
CA ASP A 11 -48.86 -8.10 -20.87
C ASP A 11 -48.41 -6.65 -21.08
N ILE A 12 -49.29 -5.81 -21.62
CA ILE A 12 -49.01 -4.38 -21.82
C ILE A 12 -48.76 -3.68 -20.48
N THR A 13 -49.60 -3.93 -19.47
CA THR A 13 -49.44 -3.31 -18.14
C THR A 13 -48.16 -3.77 -17.43
N ASN A 14 -47.78 -5.04 -17.58
CA ASN A 14 -46.52 -5.57 -17.05
C ASN A 14 -45.28 -4.98 -17.74
N TYR A 15 -45.33 -4.83 -19.07
CA TYR A 15 -44.27 -4.17 -19.83
C TYR A 15 -44.06 -2.72 -19.36
N ILE A 16 -45.15 -1.95 -19.24
CA ILE A 16 -45.11 -0.57 -18.73
C ILE A 16 -44.50 -0.53 -17.32
N ARG A 17 -44.85 -1.46 -16.43
CA ARG A 17 -44.29 -1.51 -15.07
C ARG A 17 -42.79 -1.79 -15.05
N THR A 18 -42.27 -2.50 -16.03
CA THR A 18 -40.86 -2.91 -16.11
C THR A 18 -39.98 -1.80 -16.68
N GLU A 19 -40.43 -1.16 -17.76
CA GLU A 19 -39.66 -0.10 -18.43
C GLU A 19 -39.73 1.24 -17.69
N ARG A 20 -40.81 1.49 -16.95
CA ARG A 20 -41.05 2.80 -16.37
C ARG A 20 -40.21 3.05 -15.11
N PRO A 21 -39.54 4.21 -14.98
CA PRO A 21 -38.76 4.52 -13.78
C PRO A 21 -39.66 4.63 -12.54
N ARG A 22 -39.08 4.28 -11.38
CA ARG A 22 -39.77 4.39 -10.08
C ARG A 22 -40.05 5.86 -9.70
N SER A 23 -39.18 6.79 -10.08
CA SER A 23 -39.36 8.22 -9.87
C SER A 23 -40.20 8.85 -10.98
N LEU A 24 -41.16 9.71 -10.63
CA LEU A 24 -41.99 10.42 -11.60
C LEU A 24 -41.19 11.48 -12.35
N THR A 25 -41.20 11.39 -13.68
CA THR A 25 -40.62 12.41 -14.56
C THR A 25 -41.46 13.69 -14.55
N LYS A 26 -40.92 14.78 -15.13
CA LYS A 26 -41.66 16.03 -15.26
C LYS A 26 -42.92 15.86 -16.11
N GLU A 27 -42.79 15.13 -17.21
CA GLU A 27 -43.86 14.86 -18.17
C GLU A 27 -45.00 14.08 -17.51
N GLU A 28 -44.68 13.00 -16.79
CA GLU A 28 -45.69 12.22 -16.05
C GLU A 28 -46.46 13.05 -15.03
N ARG A 29 -45.79 14.01 -14.38
CA ARG A 29 -46.45 14.94 -13.44
C ARG A 29 -47.39 15.89 -14.17
N LEU A 30 -47.04 16.34 -15.37
CA LEU A 30 -47.91 17.18 -16.20
C LEU A 30 -49.14 16.40 -16.67
N ASP A 31 -48.98 15.14 -17.06
CA ASP A 31 -50.09 14.28 -17.48
C ASP A 31 -51.08 14.03 -16.33
N ILE A 32 -50.56 13.76 -15.12
CA ILE A 32 -51.38 13.65 -13.91
C ILE A 32 -52.20 14.93 -13.67
N LEU A 33 -51.60 16.10 -13.83
CA LEU A 33 -52.30 17.38 -13.65
C LEU A 33 -53.34 17.62 -14.74
N ARG A 34 -53.04 17.27 -15.99
CA ARG A 34 -53.98 17.38 -17.11
C ARG A 34 -55.22 16.51 -16.86
N LEU A 35 -55.03 15.27 -16.44
CA LEU A 35 -56.13 14.35 -16.10
C LEU A 35 -56.94 14.86 -14.90
N HIS A 36 -56.27 15.40 -13.88
CA HIS A 36 -56.95 16.04 -12.75
C HIS A 36 -57.82 17.22 -13.19
N ALA A 37 -57.31 18.08 -14.07
CA ALA A 37 -58.06 19.24 -14.56
C ALA A 37 -59.31 18.81 -15.35
N GLN A 38 -59.18 17.80 -16.21
CA GLN A 38 -60.29 17.30 -17.03
C GLN A 38 -61.36 16.62 -16.17
N LEU A 39 -60.96 15.63 -15.35
CA LEU A 39 -61.92 14.86 -14.55
C LEU A 39 -62.62 15.71 -13.47
N ARG A 40 -61.96 16.73 -12.94
CA ARG A 40 -62.60 17.68 -12.02
C ARG A 40 -63.53 18.65 -12.75
N ARG A 41 -63.21 19.07 -13.97
CA ARG A 41 -64.13 19.86 -14.81
C ARG A 41 -65.41 19.09 -15.12
N ASP A 42 -65.27 17.78 -15.36
CA ASP A 42 -66.39 16.90 -15.69
C ASP A 42 -67.16 16.42 -14.44
N ASN A 43 -66.86 16.96 -13.25
CA ASN A 43 -67.46 16.58 -11.96
C ASN A 43 -67.42 15.07 -11.65
N ALA A 44 -66.37 14.37 -12.10
CA ALA A 44 -66.20 12.96 -11.84
C ALA A 44 -65.97 12.70 -10.34
N ARG A 45 -66.55 11.61 -9.82
CA ARG A 45 -66.28 11.13 -8.46
C ARG A 45 -64.95 10.36 -8.44
N GLN A 46 -64.27 10.37 -7.29
CA GLN A 46 -63.02 9.61 -7.06
C GLN A 46 -61.88 9.90 -8.06
N VAL A 47 -61.73 11.16 -8.48
CA VAL A 47 -60.75 11.59 -9.51
C VAL A 47 -59.34 11.01 -9.29
N SER A 48 -58.80 11.06 -8.07
CA SER A 48 -57.45 10.57 -7.78
C SER A 48 -57.31 9.06 -7.95
N ALA A 49 -58.32 8.27 -7.56
CA ALA A 49 -58.31 6.82 -7.70
C ALA A 49 -58.42 6.39 -9.17
N THR A 50 -59.26 7.08 -9.96
CA THR A 50 -59.39 6.83 -11.40
C THR A 50 -58.07 7.10 -12.12
N ILE A 51 -57.40 8.23 -11.81
CA ILE A 51 -56.09 8.55 -12.41
C ILE A 51 -55.02 7.55 -11.97
N ALA A 52 -55.03 7.14 -10.70
CA ALA A 52 -54.12 6.13 -10.17
C ALA A 52 -54.23 4.81 -10.92
N HIS A 53 -55.46 4.37 -11.19
CA HIS A 53 -55.74 3.17 -11.98
C HIS A 53 -55.29 3.33 -13.44
N LEU A 54 -55.67 4.43 -14.12
CA LEU A 54 -55.32 4.68 -15.52
C LEU A 54 -53.81 4.78 -15.76
N LEU A 55 -53.08 5.40 -14.83
CA LEU A 55 -51.64 5.60 -14.96
C LEU A 55 -50.81 4.52 -14.27
N GLY A 56 -51.42 3.54 -13.59
CA GLY A 56 -50.68 2.51 -12.83
C GLY A 56 -49.77 3.08 -11.73
N ARG A 57 -50.19 4.16 -11.07
CA ARG A 57 -49.44 4.80 -9.96
C ARG A 57 -50.28 4.77 -8.68
N SER A 58 -49.65 4.82 -7.52
CA SER A 58 -50.39 4.87 -6.25
C SER A 58 -51.21 6.16 -6.14
N GLU A 59 -52.42 6.07 -5.59
CA GLU A 59 -53.29 7.23 -5.37
C GLU A 59 -52.62 8.33 -4.53
N ARG A 60 -51.85 7.96 -3.52
CA ARG A 60 -51.09 8.90 -2.68
C ARG A 60 -50.19 9.83 -3.51
N ILE A 61 -49.46 9.28 -4.48
CA ILE A 61 -48.56 10.07 -5.35
C ILE A 61 -49.37 11.03 -6.23
N VAL A 62 -50.50 10.56 -6.78
CA VAL A 62 -51.39 11.37 -7.62
C VAL A 62 -51.94 12.57 -6.83
N GLN A 63 -52.41 12.33 -5.61
CA GLN A 63 -52.85 13.37 -4.68
C GLN A 63 -51.71 14.34 -4.29
N GLU A 64 -50.50 13.83 -4.07
CA GLU A 64 -49.31 14.63 -3.75
C GLU A 64 -48.93 15.57 -4.90
N VAL A 65 -48.97 15.10 -6.15
CA VAL A 65 -48.69 15.93 -7.34
C VAL A 65 -49.71 17.07 -7.44
N TRP A 66 -51.00 16.77 -7.29
CA TRP A 66 -52.06 17.78 -7.31
C TRP A 66 -51.91 18.82 -6.20
N SER A 67 -51.76 18.38 -4.95
CA SER A 67 -51.61 19.27 -3.80
C SER A 67 -50.36 20.14 -3.88
N THR A 68 -49.25 19.58 -4.34
CA THR A 68 -48.01 20.32 -4.57
C THR A 68 -48.22 21.42 -5.61
N TYR A 69 -48.82 21.11 -6.76
CA TYR A 69 -49.09 22.11 -7.79
C TYR A 69 -50.07 23.19 -7.33
N MET A 70 -51.12 22.83 -6.56
CA MET A 70 -52.02 23.84 -6.00
C MET A 70 -51.31 24.82 -5.06
N ARG A 71 -50.31 24.34 -4.31
CA ARG A 71 -49.52 25.16 -3.37
C ARG A 71 -48.45 26.01 -4.08
N THR A 72 -47.70 25.44 -5.02
CA THR A 72 -46.51 26.10 -5.60
C THR A 72 -46.75 26.68 -7.00
N LYS A 73 -47.82 26.26 -7.68
CA LYS A 73 -48.11 26.55 -9.10
C LYS A 73 -46.98 26.17 -10.07
N ALA A 74 -46.11 25.26 -9.65
CA ALA A 74 -44.95 24.81 -10.43
C ALA A 74 -44.81 23.29 -10.42
N VAL A 75 -44.38 22.72 -11.55
CA VAL A 75 -44.10 21.28 -11.68
C VAL A 75 -42.59 21.06 -11.74
N VAL A 76 -42.06 20.49 -10.68
CA VAL A 76 -40.64 20.12 -10.56
C VAL A 76 -40.52 18.59 -10.65
N ALA A 77 -39.59 18.12 -11.48
CA ALA A 77 -39.25 16.71 -11.56
C ALA A 77 -38.66 16.25 -10.22
N VAL A 78 -39.13 15.11 -9.69
CA VAL A 78 -38.45 14.50 -8.55
C VAL A 78 -37.21 13.81 -9.10
N LEU A 79 -36.04 14.35 -8.73
CA LEU A 79 -34.79 13.68 -9.01
C LEU A 79 -34.81 12.29 -8.35
N PRO A 80 -34.29 11.25 -9.02
CA PRO A 80 -34.21 9.93 -8.42
C PRO A 80 -33.43 10.02 -7.09
N PRO A 81 -33.80 9.23 -6.07
CA PRO A 81 -33.06 9.19 -4.81
C PRO A 81 -31.60 8.86 -5.12
N SER A 82 -30.73 9.85 -4.94
CA SER A 82 -29.31 9.75 -5.22
C SER A 82 -28.54 9.81 -3.91
N ASN A 83 -27.54 8.93 -3.75
CA ASN A 83 -26.65 8.92 -2.58
C ASN A 83 -25.62 10.07 -2.65
N THR A 84 -26.02 11.25 -3.11
CA THR A 84 -25.16 12.43 -3.27
C THR A 84 -24.90 13.17 -1.97
N GLN A 85 -25.68 12.90 -0.91
CA GLN A 85 -25.41 13.49 0.39
C GLN A 85 -24.22 12.79 1.07
N GLN A 86 -23.16 13.55 1.35
CA GLN A 86 -22.03 13.05 2.11
C GLN A 86 -22.48 12.67 3.52
N ARG A 87 -22.36 11.38 3.84
CA ARG A 87 -22.59 10.89 5.20
C ARG A 87 -21.45 11.33 6.12
N PRO A 88 -21.73 11.69 7.37
CA PRO A 88 -20.69 11.98 8.35
C PRO A 88 -19.74 10.79 8.48
N THR A 89 -18.44 11.06 8.37
CA THR A 89 -17.40 10.03 8.47
C THR A 89 -17.01 9.80 9.92
N ARG A 90 -16.75 8.54 10.31
CA ARG A 90 -16.34 8.17 11.67
C ARG A 90 -15.03 8.82 12.14
N ILE A 91 -14.20 9.26 11.19
CA ILE A 91 -13.05 10.14 11.45
C ILE A 91 -13.42 11.51 10.92
N THR A 92 -13.45 12.52 11.80
CA THR A 92 -13.65 13.91 11.39
C THR A 92 -12.40 14.40 10.64
N ARG A 93 -12.61 15.01 9.48
CA ARG A 93 -11.51 15.55 8.66
C ARG A 93 -11.16 16.97 9.10
N THR A 94 -10.56 17.08 10.28
CA THR A 94 -10.01 18.34 10.77
C THR A 94 -8.52 18.45 10.43
N HIS A 95 -8.04 19.68 10.29
CA HIS A 95 -6.62 19.93 10.05
C HIS A 95 -5.75 19.39 11.20
N ALA A 96 -6.21 19.50 12.45
CA ALA A 96 -5.53 18.99 13.64
C ALA A 96 -5.25 17.48 13.54
N ILE A 97 -6.25 16.66 13.20
CA ILE A 97 -6.09 15.21 13.06
C ILE A 97 -5.15 14.89 11.89
N SER A 98 -5.28 15.59 10.76
CA SER A 98 -4.40 15.37 9.61
C SER A 98 -2.93 15.72 9.91
N SER A 99 -2.70 16.79 10.67
CA SER A 99 -1.36 17.23 11.09
C SER A 99 -0.73 16.23 12.05
N MET A 100 -1.50 15.75 13.04
CA MET A 100 -1.08 14.72 13.98
C MET A 100 -0.64 13.42 13.26
N VAL A 101 -1.45 12.93 12.32
CA VAL A 101 -1.13 11.72 11.53
C VAL A 101 0.14 11.93 10.70
N ARG A 102 0.28 13.09 10.04
CA ARG A 102 1.49 13.44 9.26
C ARG A 102 2.74 13.49 10.15
N GLN A 103 2.66 14.16 11.30
CA GLN A 103 3.78 14.29 12.24
C GLN A 103 4.22 12.93 12.78
N TYR A 104 3.28 12.07 13.14
CA TYR A 104 3.56 10.71 13.59
C TYR A 104 4.29 9.88 12.52
N ILE A 105 3.78 9.89 11.28
CA ILE A 105 4.41 9.19 10.16
C ILE A 105 5.80 9.75 9.87
N ARG A 106 5.98 11.08 9.93
CA ARG A 106 7.29 11.73 9.78
C ARG A 106 8.27 11.29 10.87
N GLN A 107 7.86 11.30 12.14
CA GLN A 107 8.72 10.90 13.26
C GLN A 107 9.17 9.43 13.15
N ARG A 108 8.26 8.53 12.79
CA ARG A 108 8.61 7.11 12.58
C ARG A 108 9.44 6.87 11.32
N SER A 109 9.24 7.68 10.28
CA SER A 109 10.08 7.64 9.08
C SER A 109 11.52 8.05 9.39
N LEU A 110 11.75 9.02 10.30
CA LEU A 110 13.09 9.43 10.75
C LEU A 110 13.86 8.28 11.43
N THR A 111 13.19 7.41 12.17
CA THR A 111 13.80 6.28 12.88
C THR A 111 13.80 4.98 12.08
N ARG A 112 13.33 5.01 10.83
CA ARG A 112 13.14 3.82 9.98
C ARG A 112 12.23 2.75 10.59
N ALA A 113 11.37 3.16 11.54
CA ALA A 113 10.34 2.28 12.06
C ALA A 113 9.31 1.99 10.96
N ARG A 114 8.93 0.72 10.84
CA ARG A 114 7.86 0.32 9.91
C ARG A 114 6.56 0.99 10.33
N THR A 115 5.87 1.65 9.39
CA THR A 115 4.59 2.30 9.63
C THR A 115 3.52 1.74 8.70
N VAL A 116 2.48 1.16 9.29
CA VAL A 116 1.31 0.65 8.58
C VAL A 116 0.04 1.31 9.08
N ALA A 117 -1.07 1.14 8.34
CA ALA A 117 -2.37 1.70 8.74
C ALA A 117 -2.81 1.23 10.15
N LYS A 118 -2.34 0.06 10.60
CA LYS A 118 -2.57 -0.44 11.96
C LYS A 118 -1.91 0.43 13.03
N ASP A 119 -0.71 0.95 12.78
CA ASP A 119 -0.02 1.87 13.70
C ASP A 119 -0.77 3.20 13.80
N VAL A 120 -1.25 3.71 12.66
CA VAL A 120 -2.08 4.93 12.61
C VAL A 120 -3.42 4.72 13.32
N MET A 121 -4.01 3.53 13.20
CA MET A 121 -5.21 3.17 13.94
C MET A 121 -4.96 3.20 15.45
N ALA A 122 -3.83 2.66 15.92
CA ALA A 122 -3.47 2.69 17.34
C ALA A 122 -3.33 4.14 17.84
N LEU A 123 -2.64 5.01 17.09
CA LEU A 123 -2.53 6.44 17.39
C LEU A 123 -3.91 7.12 17.50
N LEU A 124 -4.81 6.83 16.56
CA LEU A 124 -6.14 7.45 16.54
C LEU A 124 -7.06 6.95 17.66
N VAL A 125 -6.84 5.72 18.15
CA VAL A 125 -7.53 5.19 19.34
C VAL A 125 -6.97 5.83 20.60
N GLU A 126 -5.65 5.94 20.72
CA GLU A 126 -4.97 6.59 21.85
C GLU A 126 -5.35 8.07 21.98
N ALA A 127 -5.45 8.77 20.85
CA ALA A 127 -5.90 10.16 20.80
C ALA A 127 -7.42 10.35 21.01
N GLY A 128 -8.18 9.27 21.24
CA GLY A 128 -9.62 9.32 21.46
C GLY A 128 -10.47 9.69 20.23
N VAL A 129 -9.86 9.71 19.04
CA VAL A 129 -10.54 10.08 17.78
C VAL A 129 -11.45 8.95 17.29
N ILE A 130 -11.05 7.69 17.53
CA ILE A 130 -11.82 6.51 17.13
C ILE A 130 -12.01 5.60 18.34
N GLN A 131 -13.26 5.22 18.61
CA GLN A 131 -13.56 4.13 19.52
C GLN A 131 -13.49 2.80 18.76
N CYS A 132 -12.52 1.96 19.12
CA CYS A 132 -12.32 0.63 18.57
C CYS A 132 -12.11 -0.37 19.71
N ASN A 133 -12.83 -1.49 19.69
CA ASN A 133 -12.54 -2.60 20.59
C ASN A 133 -11.50 -3.51 19.93
N THR A 134 -10.27 -3.46 20.43
CA THR A 134 -9.14 -4.25 19.91
C THR A 134 -9.26 -5.76 20.18
N GLN A 135 -10.15 -6.17 21.09
CA GLN A 135 -10.44 -7.57 21.39
C GLN A 135 -11.46 -8.17 20.43
N ASP A 136 -12.34 -7.34 19.86
CA ASP A 136 -13.28 -7.78 18.83
C ASP A 136 -12.66 -7.67 17.43
N ARG A 137 -12.56 -8.81 16.75
CA ARG A 137 -11.99 -8.92 15.41
C ARG A 137 -12.82 -8.14 14.39
N GLY A 138 -14.15 -8.09 14.55
CA GLY A 138 -15.06 -7.38 13.65
C GLY A 138 -14.90 -5.87 13.74
N SER A 139 -14.95 -5.34 14.97
CA SER A 139 -14.73 -3.92 15.27
C SER A 139 -13.35 -3.46 14.80
N SER A 140 -12.31 -4.25 15.09
CA SER A 140 -10.94 -3.97 14.66
C SER A 140 -10.78 -3.90 13.14
N ALA A 141 -11.37 -4.85 12.40
CA ALA A 141 -11.30 -4.85 10.94
C ALA A 141 -12.04 -3.66 10.32
N SER A 142 -13.22 -3.32 10.85
CA SER A 142 -14.00 -2.16 10.43
C SER A 142 -13.25 -0.85 10.66
N CYS A 143 -12.68 -0.65 11.85
CA CYS A 143 -11.86 0.51 12.17
C CYS A 143 -10.62 0.61 11.30
N LEU A 144 -9.91 -0.50 11.06
CA LEU A 144 -8.75 -0.52 10.17
C LEU A 144 -9.14 -0.10 8.74
N ARG A 145 -10.27 -0.59 8.23
CA ARG A 145 -10.76 -0.22 6.90
C ARG A 145 -11.07 1.27 6.80
N ILE A 146 -11.66 1.85 7.84
CA ILE A 146 -11.94 3.29 7.91
C ILE A 146 -10.64 4.11 7.88
N VAL A 147 -9.62 3.69 8.64
CA VAL A 147 -8.31 4.35 8.65
C VAL A 147 -7.62 4.25 7.29
N GLN A 148 -7.71 3.09 6.61
CA GLN A 148 -7.17 2.93 5.26
C GLN A 148 -7.81 3.91 4.27
N ILE A 149 -9.15 4.01 4.26
CA ILE A 149 -9.88 4.96 3.40
C ILE A 149 -9.49 6.40 3.74
N TYR A 150 -9.35 6.72 5.03
CA TYR A 150 -8.93 8.05 5.47
C TYR A 150 -7.52 8.42 4.95
N LEU A 151 -6.56 7.51 5.08
CA LEU A 151 -5.19 7.69 4.60
C LEU A 151 -5.13 7.83 3.08
N GLU A 152 -5.87 6.99 2.35
CA GLU A 152 -5.97 7.06 0.90
C GLU A 152 -6.55 8.39 0.44
N LYS A 153 -7.63 8.87 1.08
CA LYS A 153 -8.21 10.17 0.75
C LYS A 153 -7.29 11.35 1.11
N LEU A 154 -6.35 11.18 2.05
CA LEU A 154 -5.30 12.18 2.34
C LEU A 154 -4.11 12.08 1.37
N GLY A 155 -4.08 11.07 0.50
CA GLY A 155 -3.04 10.89 -0.51
C GLY A 155 -1.85 10.05 -0.06
N PHE A 156 -1.87 9.46 1.15
CA PHE A 156 -0.77 8.60 1.61
C PHE A 156 -0.62 7.36 0.74
N LYS A 157 0.63 6.99 0.44
CA LYS A 157 0.97 5.79 -0.33
C LYS A 157 1.78 4.82 0.51
N ARG A 158 1.73 3.55 0.13
CA ARG A 158 2.47 2.46 0.76
C ARG A 158 3.44 1.87 -0.25
N GLY A 159 4.66 1.54 0.17
CA GLY A 159 5.62 0.81 -0.66
C GLY A 159 6.83 1.62 -1.10
N LYS A 160 7.58 1.08 -2.07
CA LYS A 160 8.81 1.69 -2.57
C LYS A 160 8.51 3.01 -3.28
N ARG A 161 9.27 4.05 -2.96
CA ARG A 161 9.37 5.24 -3.81
C ARG A 161 10.02 4.80 -5.14
N ARG A 162 9.41 5.17 -6.28
CA ARG A 162 9.94 4.86 -7.62
C ARG A 162 11.38 5.40 -7.75
N GLY A 163 12.28 4.64 -8.39
CA GLY A 163 13.64 5.10 -8.74
C GLY A 163 14.84 4.34 -8.15
N LYS A 164 14.66 3.27 -7.36
CA LYS A 164 15.81 2.43 -6.94
C LYS A 164 16.15 1.42 -8.05
N ALA A 165 17.21 1.72 -8.80
CA ALA A 165 17.76 0.83 -9.80
C ALA A 165 18.17 -0.52 -9.17
N THR A 166 17.73 -1.62 -9.78
CA THR A 166 18.28 -2.95 -9.52
C THR A 166 19.66 -3.01 -10.17
N TYR A 167 20.66 -3.59 -9.50
CA TYR A 167 22.01 -3.73 -10.04
C TYR A 167 21.98 -4.33 -11.45
N SER A 168 22.43 -3.59 -12.47
CA SER A 168 22.68 -4.13 -13.81
C SER A 168 24.10 -4.69 -13.88
N VAL A 169 24.24 -5.89 -14.43
CA VAL A 169 25.54 -6.54 -14.62
C VAL A 169 25.98 -6.23 -16.05
N SER A 170 27.19 -5.68 -16.22
CA SER A 170 27.74 -5.43 -17.56
C SER A 170 28.20 -6.74 -18.22
N SER A 171 28.32 -6.74 -19.55
CA SER A 171 28.81 -7.89 -20.33
C SER A 171 30.21 -8.35 -19.91
N GLY A 172 31.11 -7.42 -19.58
CA GLY A 172 32.45 -7.74 -19.09
C GLY A 172 32.45 -8.48 -17.74
N TYR A 173 31.56 -8.09 -16.82
CA TYR A 173 31.41 -8.80 -15.54
C TYR A 173 30.72 -10.16 -15.70
N ALA A 174 29.85 -10.33 -16.70
CA ALA A 174 29.27 -11.63 -17.02
C ALA A 174 30.35 -12.62 -17.49
N ALA A 175 31.21 -12.21 -18.44
CA ALA A 175 32.32 -13.04 -18.91
C ALA A 175 33.31 -13.42 -17.79
N ALA A 176 33.61 -12.49 -16.87
CA ALA A 176 34.48 -12.78 -15.72
C ALA A 176 33.85 -13.79 -14.74
N ARG A 177 32.52 -13.76 -14.56
CA ARG A 177 31.79 -14.75 -13.76
C ARG A 177 31.84 -16.14 -14.39
N ASP A 178 31.71 -16.23 -15.71
CA ASP A 178 31.75 -17.50 -16.42
C ASP A 178 33.12 -18.18 -16.26
N ILE A 179 34.21 -17.42 -16.40
CA ILE A 179 35.58 -17.92 -16.15
C ILE A 179 35.74 -18.40 -14.70
N TYR A 180 35.18 -17.67 -13.73
CA TYR A 180 35.22 -18.07 -12.33
C TYR A 180 34.48 -19.39 -12.09
N VAL A 181 33.27 -19.54 -12.63
CA VAL A 181 32.46 -20.76 -12.50
C VAL A 181 33.17 -21.96 -13.12
N GLN A 182 33.75 -21.80 -14.32
CA GLN A 182 34.52 -22.86 -14.97
C GLN A 182 35.71 -23.31 -14.11
N LYS A 183 36.43 -22.37 -13.48
CA LYS A 183 37.53 -22.71 -12.57
C LYS A 183 37.03 -23.43 -11.32
N MET A 184 35.94 -22.98 -10.71
CA MET A 184 35.37 -23.62 -9.52
C MET A 184 34.88 -25.04 -9.81
N ASN A 185 34.31 -25.29 -10.99
CA ASN A 185 33.87 -26.62 -11.41
C ASN A 185 35.02 -27.59 -11.66
N ASN A 186 36.21 -27.07 -11.97
CA ASN A 186 37.41 -27.87 -12.24
C ASN A 186 38.31 -28.04 -11.00
N LEU A 187 37.88 -27.57 -9.82
CA LEU A 187 38.60 -27.83 -8.57
C LEU A 187 38.44 -29.29 -8.15
N ASP A 188 39.49 -29.85 -7.54
CA ASP A 188 39.43 -31.17 -6.92
C ASP A 188 38.34 -31.18 -5.82
N ALA A 189 37.54 -32.25 -5.78
CA ALA A 189 36.51 -32.47 -4.77
C ALA A 189 37.08 -32.42 -3.33
N ASN A 190 38.36 -32.75 -3.15
CA ASN A 190 39.03 -32.71 -1.84
C ASN A 190 39.65 -31.34 -1.49
N ALA A 191 39.62 -30.38 -2.43
CA ALA A 191 40.21 -29.07 -2.24
C ALA A 191 39.47 -28.29 -1.12
N PRO A 192 40.19 -27.82 -0.08
CA PRO A 192 39.59 -27.00 0.97
C PRO A 192 39.17 -25.62 0.43
N VAL A 193 37.86 -25.36 0.40
CA VAL A 193 37.30 -24.05 0.02
C VAL A 193 36.99 -23.23 1.26
N VAL A 194 37.49 -21.99 1.29
CA VAL A 194 37.21 -21.03 2.37
C VAL A 194 36.52 -19.81 1.76
N TYR A 195 35.29 -19.55 2.21
CA TYR A 195 34.55 -18.34 1.89
C TYR A 195 34.93 -17.26 2.88
N MET A 196 35.26 -16.07 2.37
CA MET A 196 35.57 -14.91 3.19
C MET A 196 34.72 -13.76 2.70
N ASP A 197 34.03 -13.09 3.61
CA ASP A 197 33.32 -11.87 3.28
C ASP A 197 33.24 -10.93 4.49
N GLU A 198 33.00 -9.67 4.16
CA GLU A 198 32.73 -8.60 5.11
C GLU A 198 31.25 -8.25 5.05
N ASN A 199 30.63 -8.08 6.20
CA ASN A 199 29.26 -7.60 6.23
C ASN A 199 29.05 -6.69 7.43
N TYR A 200 27.98 -5.90 7.37
CA TYR A 200 27.67 -4.92 8.39
C TYR A 200 26.16 -4.84 8.64
N ILE A 201 25.82 -4.68 9.91
CA ILE A 201 24.45 -4.45 10.36
C ILE A 201 24.38 -3.04 10.92
N HIS A 202 23.42 -2.26 10.46
CA HIS A 202 23.13 -0.94 11.01
C HIS A 202 22.11 -1.05 12.15
N ASP A 203 22.28 -0.27 13.20
CA ASP A 203 21.27 -0.16 14.27
C ASP A 203 19.89 0.22 13.71
N HIS A 204 19.85 1.15 12.75
CA HIS A 204 18.65 1.62 12.09
C HIS A 204 18.46 0.93 10.72
N TYR A 205 18.43 -0.41 10.72
CA TYR A 205 18.18 -1.21 9.51
C TYR A 205 16.68 -1.29 9.20
N THR A 206 16.31 -0.98 7.95
CA THR A 206 14.92 -1.12 7.49
C THR A 206 14.73 -2.47 6.82
N ARG A 207 14.09 -3.42 7.51
CA ARG A 207 13.79 -4.75 6.95
C ARG A 207 12.78 -4.70 5.79
N HIS A 208 11.87 -3.73 5.80
CA HIS A 208 10.75 -3.67 4.86
C HIS A 208 10.65 -2.32 4.17
N GLN A 209 10.45 -2.34 2.84
CA GLN A 209 10.24 -1.12 2.05
C GLN A 209 8.73 -0.86 1.84
N ASP A 210 7.91 -1.15 2.85
CA ASP A 210 6.45 -1.13 2.79
C ASP A 210 5.79 -0.11 3.72
N SER A 211 6.58 0.82 4.28
CA SER A 211 6.09 1.90 5.14
C SER A 211 5.19 2.88 4.39
N LEU A 212 4.27 3.50 5.13
CA LEU A 212 3.45 4.61 4.66
C LEU A 212 4.30 5.87 4.49
N PHE A 213 4.04 6.62 3.41
CA PHE A 213 4.65 7.93 3.17
C PHE A 213 3.63 8.90 2.54
N ASP A 214 3.78 10.19 2.83
CA ASP A 214 3.03 11.27 2.17
C ASP A 214 3.76 11.66 0.87
N PRO A 215 3.13 11.55 -0.31
CA PRO A 215 3.75 11.95 -1.59
C PRO A 215 3.87 13.47 -1.78
N THR A 216 3.13 14.26 -1.02
CA THR A 216 3.16 15.74 -1.07
C THR A 216 4.18 16.35 -0.11
N ASP A 217 4.94 15.50 0.60
CA ASP A 217 5.98 15.94 1.51
C ASP A 217 7.27 16.29 0.74
N ASP A 218 7.36 17.54 0.30
CA ASP A 218 8.49 18.09 -0.47
C ASP A 218 9.80 18.19 0.32
N ALA A 219 9.74 17.99 1.64
CA ALA A 219 10.89 17.94 2.52
C ALA A 219 11.04 16.53 3.10
N PRO A 220 11.50 15.54 2.32
CA PRO A 220 11.98 14.30 2.92
C PRO A 220 13.14 14.69 3.85
N LEU A 221 12.84 14.73 5.15
CA LEU A 221 13.85 14.97 6.16
C LEU A 221 14.99 13.99 5.90
N LYS A 222 16.20 14.53 5.75
CA LYS A 222 17.40 13.74 5.54
C LYS A 222 17.39 12.61 6.56
N GLU A 223 17.23 11.39 6.06
CA GLU A 223 17.16 10.22 6.92
C GLU A 223 18.33 10.28 7.89
N LYS A 224 18.09 10.06 9.19
CA LYS A 224 19.20 9.87 10.12
C LYS A 224 19.95 8.65 9.59
N HIS A 225 21.08 8.91 8.91
CA HIS A 225 21.83 7.86 8.24
C HIS A 225 22.14 6.74 9.23
N LYS A 226 22.15 5.50 8.71
CA LYS A 226 22.95 4.35 9.15
C LYS A 226 23.72 4.67 10.44
N GLY A 227 23.11 4.39 11.62
CA GLY A 227 23.60 4.75 12.95
C GLY A 227 24.95 4.09 13.30
N ARG A 228 25.12 3.54 14.52
CA ARG A 228 26.27 2.66 14.73
C ARG A 228 26.14 1.48 13.77
N ARG A 229 27.27 1.00 13.25
CA ARG A 229 27.30 -0.21 12.43
C ARG A 229 28.14 -1.25 13.15
N MET A 230 27.57 -2.42 13.35
CA MET A 230 28.31 -3.59 13.74
C MET A 230 28.87 -4.20 12.45
N CYS A 231 30.17 -4.11 12.28
CA CYS A 231 30.90 -4.73 11.19
C CYS A 231 31.39 -6.10 11.66
N PHE A 232 31.40 -7.07 10.76
CA PHE A 232 32.00 -8.36 11.01
C PHE A 232 32.65 -8.90 9.75
N ILE A 233 33.73 -9.63 9.95
CA ILE A 233 34.45 -10.33 8.88
C ILE A 233 34.55 -11.78 9.32
N ALA A 234 34.15 -12.70 8.45
CA ALA A 234 34.15 -14.14 8.73
C ALA A 234 34.88 -14.91 7.63
N GLY A 235 35.63 -15.92 8.04
CA GLY A 235 36.17 -16.96 7.16
C GLY A 235 35.50 -18.28 7.48
N ILE A 236 34.76 -18.84 6.53
CA ILE A 236 33.96 -20.06 6.70
C ILE A 236 34.49 -21.14 5.74
N MET A 237 34.90 -22.29 6.27
CA MET A 237 35.31 -23.43 5.46
C MET A 237 34.09 -24.24 5.02
N ALA A 238 34.06 -24.63 3.75
CA ALA A 238 33.09 -25.57 3.22
C ALA A 238 33.29 -26.97 3.85
N GLY A 239 32.19 -27.69 4.09
CA GLY A 239 32.24 -29.08 4.52
C GLY A 239 32.87 -29.96 3.44
N ARG A 240 33.85 -30.78 3.80
CA ARG A 240 34.67 -31.58 2.85
C ARG A 240 34.04 -32.92 2.45
N ALA A 241 32.87 -33.27 2.99
CA ALA A 241 32.15 -34.51 2.71
C ALA A 241 30.65 -34.27 2.60
N SER A 242 29.93 -35.13 1.88
CA SER A 242 28.46 -35.07 1.77
C SER A 242 27.84 -35.18 3.17
N GLY A 243 27.24 -34.11 3.66
CA GLY A 243 26.65 -34.02 5.00
C GLY A 243 27.56 -33.44 6.10
N ALA A 244 28.79 -33.00 5.79
CA ALA A 244 29.64 -32.31 6.76
C ALA A 244 29.24 -30.84 6.93
N ASN A 245 29.12 -30.38 8.18
CA ASN A 245 28.81 -28.99 8.50
C ASN A 245 29.95 -28.04 8.11
N SER A 246 29.61 -26.83 7.67
CA SER A 246 30.58 -25.74 7.50
C SER A 246 31.21 -25.35 8.83
N LYS A 247 32.49 -24.96 8.82
CA LYS A 247 33.22 -24.59 10.03
C LYS A 247 33.73 -23.15 9.95
N ASP A 248 33.43 -22.38 11.00
CA ASP A 248 34.01 -21.04 11.16
C ASP A 248 35.51 -21.17 11.49
N ILE A 249 36.34 -20.57 10.66
CA ILE A 249 37.80 -20.55 10.84
C ILE A 249 38.22 -19.31 11.63
N ALA A 250 37.59 -18.17 11.33
CA ALA A 250 37.87 -16.90 11.97
C ALA A 250 36.64 -16.00 11.90
N LEU A 251 36.40 -15.25 12.97
CA LEU A 251 35.35 -14.24 13.08
C LEU A 251 35.91 -13.06 13.88
N ASP A 252 35.80 -11.86 13.32
CA ASP A 252 36.11 -10.61 14.02
C ASP A 252 34.89 -9.69 13.93
N ILE A 253 34.45 -9.17 15.07
CA ILE A 253 33.27 -8.30 15.20
C ILE A 253 33.72 -6.98 15.82
N PHE A 254 33.39 -5.88 15.18
CA PHE A 254 33.81 -4.55 15.62
C PHE A 254 32.77 -3.49 15.28
N GLU A 255 32.77 -2.41 16.04
CA GLU A 255 31.90 -1.26 15.79
C GLU A 255 32.56 -0.33 14.76
N GLY A 256 31.94 -0.22 13.59
CA GLY A 256 32.26 0.81 12.61
C GLY A 256 31.41 2.07 12.79
N GLY A 257 31.93 3.22 12.39
CA GLY A 257 31.17 4.48 12.45
C GLY A 257 32.07 5.70 12.65
N LYS A 258 31.46 6.87 12.88
CA LYS A 258 32.17 8.13 13.14
C LYS A 258 32.63 8.14 14.62
N LYS A 259 33.87 7.71 14.89
CA LYS A 259 34.51 7.83 16.22
C LYS A 259 35.30 9.15 16.33
N SER A 260 35.67 9.52 17.57
CA SER A 260 36.43 10.74 17.91
C SER A 260 37.70 10.88 17.06
N LYS A 261 38.18 12.12 16.90
CA LYS A 261 39.30 12.50 16.02
C LYS A 261 40.62 11.75 16.31
N ASP A 262 40.76 11.20 17.51
CA ASP A 262 41.99 10.58 18.03
C ASP A 262 42.06 9.06 17.93
N ASP A 263 40.98 8.39 17.51
CA ASP A 263 40.99 6.93 17.30
C ASP A 263 41.51 6.63 15.87
N PRO A 264 42.51 5.72 15.69
CA PRO A 264 43.01 5.36 14.37
C PRO A 264 41.88 4.84 13.48
N LYS A 265 41.47 5.68 12.51
CA LYS A 265 40.59 5.31 11.41
C LYS A 265 41.34 4.34 10.53
N ASP A 266 41.20 3.03 10.73
CA ASP A 266 41.55 2.19 9.61
C ASP A 266 40.77 0.88 9.60
N TYR A 267 39.67 0.92 8.85
CA TYR A 267 39.05 -0.28 8.29
C TYR A 267 40.11 -1.18 7.65
N HIS A 268 41.09 -0.57 6.97
CA HIS A 268 42.21 -1.31 6.41
C HIS A 268 43.14 -1.89 7.47
N ALA A 269 43.28 -1.31 8.68
CA ALA A 269 44.07 -1.93 9.75
C ALA A 269 43.38 -3.16 10.33
N ILE A 270 42.07 -3.13 10.52
CA ILE A 270 41.30 -4.29 10.98
C ILE A 270 41.33 -5.39 9.90
N GLN A 271 41.14 -5.03 8.64
CA GLN A 271 41.32 -5.97 7.53
C GLN A 271 42.74 -6.53 7.48
N ARG A 272 43.79 -5.70 7.65
CA ARG A 272 45.19 -6.15 7.69
C ARG A 272 45.44 -7.10 8.86
N ARG A 273 44.85 -6.83 10.04
CA ARG A 273 44.92 -7.70 11.22
C ARG A 273 44.24 -9.04 10.95
N PHE A 274 43.03 -9.03 10.41
CA PHE A 274 42.30 -10.24 10.05
C PHE A 274 43.03 -11.06 8.98
N ASN A 275 43.53 -10.39 7.93
CA ASN A 275 44.36 -11.02 6.90
C ASN A 275 45.66 -11.59 7.48
N SER A 276 46.26 -10.95 8.48
CA SER A 276 47.44 -11.45 9.20
C SER A 276 47.11 -12.71 10.01
N GLN A 277 45.97 -12.75 10.72
CA GLN A 277 45.49 -13.95 11.38
C GLN A 277 45.23 -15.10 10.38
N MET A 278 44.62 -14.78 9.24
CA MET A 278 44.36 -15.73 8.16
C MET A 278 45.63 -16.12 7.40
N SER A 279 46.76 -15.41 7.53
CA SER A 279 48.01 -15.76 6.86
C SER A 279 48.55 -17.13 7.31
N LYS A 280 48.30 -17.51 8.57
CA LYS A 280 48.64 -18.84 9.10
C LYS A 280 47.77 -19.94 8.49
N VAL A 281 46.49 -19.65 8.27
CA VAL A 281 45.55 -20.55 7.57
C VAL A 281 45.92 -20.67 6.09
N ARG A 282 46.26 -19.55 5.42
CA ARG A 282 46.72 -19.53 4.03
C ARG A 282 48.04 -20.26 3.79
N LYS A 283 48.90 -20.39 4.82
CA LYS A 283 50.10 -21.23 4.75
C LYS A 283 49.81 -22.72 4.91
N ALA A 284 48.74 -23.06 5.62
CA ALA A 284 48.29 -24.45 5.84
C ALA A 284 47.36 -24.97 4.74
N VAL A 285 46.81 -24.07 3.92
CA VAL A 285 45.90 -24.37 2.81
C VAL A 285 46.62 -24.02 1.51
N GLU A 286 46.90 -25.00 0.65
CA GLU A 286 47.37 -24.71 -0.72
C GLU A 286 46.28 -23.94 -1.47
N TRP A 287 46.56 -22.66 -1.77
CA TRP A 287 45.70 -21.85 -2.61
C TRP A 287 46.13 -22.02 -4.06
N SER A 288 45.28 -22.64 -4.89
CA SER A 288 45.51 -22.82 -6.34
C SER A 288 45.41 -21.52 -7.16
N PHE A 289 45.23 -20.36 -6.52
CA PHE A 289 45.31 -19.06 -7.18
C PHE A 289 46.74 -18.53 -7.15
N GLY A 290 47.63 -19.22 -7.86
CA GLY A 290 48.97 -18.72 -8.16
C GLY A 290 48.90 -17.35 -8.82
N ARG A 291 49.60 -16.36 -8.23
CA ARG A 291 50.03 -15.05 -8.79
C ARG A 291 49.20 -14.42 -9.93
N LEU A 292 47.88 -14.53 -9.94
CA LEU A 292 47.02 -13.77 -10.82
C LEU A 292 46.62 -12.49 -10.08
N LYS A 293 47.47 -11.47 -10.24
CA LYS A 293 47.23 -10.06 -9.87
C LYS A 293 45.90 -9.47 -10.41
N ILE A 294 45.12 -10.23 -11.18
CA ILE A 294 43.93 -9.78 -11.91
C ILE A 294 42.64 -9.94 -11.10
N LEU A 295 42.58 -10.81 -10.09
CA LEU A 295 41.37 -10.92 -9.24
C LEU A 295 41.45 -10.16 -7.91
N TRP A 296 42.64 -9.65 -7.56
CA TRP A 296 42.86 -8.84 -6.35
C TRP A 296 42.49 -7.36 -6.52
N LEU A 297 42.24 -6.89 -7.75
CA LEU A 297 42.01 -5.47 -8.01
C LEU A 297 40.59 -4.98 -7.70
N PHE A 298 39.62 -5.86 -7.43
CA PHE A 298 38.20 -5.45 -7.37
C PHE A 298 37.56 -5.47 -5.98
N VAL A 299 38.28 -5.86 -4.93
CA VAL A 299 37.77 -5.82 -3.54
C VAL A 299 38.38 -4.65 -2.73
N PHE A 300 39.40 -3.95 -3.24
CA PHE A 300 40.02 -2.81 -2.57
C PHE A 300 40.33 -1.67 -3.53
N ASP A 301 39.29 -1.00 -4.05
CA ASP A 301 39.44 0.38 -4.55
C ASP A 301 38.54 1.33 -3.76
N SER A 302 39.05 1.80 -2.62
CA SER A 302 38.49 2.90 -1.85
C SER A 302 38.95 4.28 -2.38
N LYS A 303 39.46 4.38 -3.61
CA LYS A 303 39.94 5.65 -4.19
C LYS A 303 39.23 6.09 -5.48
N LYS A 304 38.06 5.52 -5.78
CA LYS A 304 37.11 6.11 -6.75
C LYS A 304 35.68 6.19 -6.20
N MET A 305 35.50 6.99 -5.15
CA MET A 305 34.31 7.84 -4.90
C MET A 305 34.74 9.08 -4.14
#